data_AF-A0A7W5Y0D6-F1
#
_entry.id   AF-A0A7W5Y0D6-F1
#
_cell.length_a   1.000
_cell.length_b   1.000
_cell.length_c   1.000
_cell.angle_alpha   90.00
_cell.angle_beta   90.00
_cell.angle_gamma   90.00
#
_symmetry.space_group_name_H-M   'P 1'
#
loop_
_entity.id
_entity.type
_entity.pdbx_description
1 polymer ?
#
loop_
_entity_poly.entity_id
_entity_poly.type
_entity_poly.pdbx_seq_one_letter_code
_entity_poly.pdbx_strand_id
1 'polypeptide(L)'
;MEPLTRPLMMATDTPGDPGWGESLAKALGKGRLLRLRRGIYVPAALWFRCHPSQRYQLMLAAAHHHLRSPVFCRESALVAHGLPLLTVPPKGPCPKILSQLGSHHQSALTDRKTFVQ
;
A
#
# COMPACT_ATOMS: atom_id res chain seq x y z
N MET A 1 -16.19 6.82 -8.42
CA MET A 1 -14.78 6.59 -8.04
C MET A 1 -14.79 5.95 -6.66
N GLU A 2 -14.81 4.62 -6.60
CA GLU A 2 -14.75 3.90 -5.32
C GLU A 2 -13.30 3.94 -4.80
N PRO A 3 -13.05 4.38 -3.57
CA PRO A 3 -11.70 4.34 -3.01
C PRO A 3 -11.26 2.87 -2.90
N LEU A 4 -10.04 2.57 -3.34
CA LEU A 4 -9.41 1.23 -3.37
C LEU A 4 -9.18 0.59 -1.98
N THR A 5 -9.94 0.99 -0.97
CA THR A 5 -9.51 0.94 0.43
C THR A 5 -10.22 -0.14 1.25
N ARG A 6 -11.29 -0.76 0.77
CA ARG A 6 -12.12 -1.65 1.61
C ARG A 6 -12.16 -3.07 1.05
N PRO A 7 -11.06 -3.82 1.29
CA PRO A 7 -11.13 -4.83 2.33
C PRO A 7 -9.79 -5.00 3.05
N LEU A 8 -8.99 -3.94 3.15
CA LEU A 8 -7.79 -3.99 3.96
C LEU A 8 -8.22 -3.93 5.43
N MET A 9 -8.05 -5.05 6.11
CA MET A 9 -8.20 -5.09 7.55
C MET A 9 -6.88 -4.54 8.12
N MET A 10 -6.86 -3.24 8.41
CA MET A 10 -5.74 -2.65 9.12
C MET A 10 -5.83 -3.05 10.59
N ALA A 11 -4.68 -3.27 11.23
CA ALA A 11 -4.59 -3.48 12.68
C ALA A 11 -5.25 -2.34 13.48
N THR A 12 -5.42 -1.19 12.84
CA THR A 12 -6.00 0.04 13.41
C THR A 12 -7.44 0.28 12.99
N ASP A 13 -7.97 -0.41 11.98
CA ASP A 13 -9.36 -0.23 11.50
C ASP A 13 -10.36 -1.08 12.31
N THR A 14 -10.56 -0.65 13.56
CA THR A 14 -11.79 -0.67 14.41
C THR A 14 -12.43 -2.00 14.89
N PRO A 15 -13.22 -2.01 16.00
CA PRO A 15 -13.36 -1.08 17.14
C PRO A 15 -13.02 -1.76 18.50
N GLY A 16 -12.43 -1.02 19.44
CA GLY A 16 -12.66 -1.11 20.91
C GLY A 16 -12.52 -2.41 21.71
N ASP A 17 -12.45 -3.60 21.12
CA ASP A 17 -12.50 -4.87 21.85
C ASP A 17 -11.09 -5.36 22.25
N PRO A 18 -10.82 -5.55 23.55
CA PRO A 18 -9.52 -6.04 24.04
C PRO A 18 -9.09 -7.42 23.50
N GLY A 19 -10.02 -8.19 22.91
CA GLY A 19 -9.77 -9.53 22.36
C GLY A 19 -9.41 -9.59 20.87
N TRP A 20 -9.34 -8.46 20.18
CA TRP A 20 -9.18 -8.44 18.72
C TRP A 20 -7.84 -9.00 18.24
N GLY A 21 -6.75 -8.81 19.01
CA GLY A 21 -5.43 -9.37 18.70
C GLY A 21 -5.39 -10.90 18.73
N GLU A 22 -6.08 -11.52 19.69
CA GLU A 22 -6.19 -12.98 19.79
C GLU A 22 -7.09 -13.55 18.68
N SER A 23 -8.19 -12.85 18.37
CA SER A 23 -9.06 -13.19 17.23
C SER A 23 -8.30 -13.13 15.91
N LEU A 24 -7.43 -12.13 15.73
CA LEU A 24 -6.58 -11.97 14.56
C LEU A 24 -5.54 -13.10 14.46
N ALA A 25 -4.85 -13.42 15.56
CA ALA A 25 -3.89 -14.53 15.61
C ALA A 25 -4.57 -15.87 15.28
N LYS A 26 -5.77 -16.10 15.81
CA LYS A 26 -6.59 -17.30 15.53
C LYS A 26 -7.04 -17.33 14.07
N ALA A 27 -7.43 -16.20 13.48
CA ALA A 27 -7.81 -16.12 12.08
C ALA A 27 -6.62 -16.34 11.13
N LEU A 28 -5.42 -15.88 11.50
CA LEU A 28 -4.17 -16.18 10.79
C LEU A 28 -3.80 -17.66 10.90
N GLY A 29 -3.85 -18.25 12.10
CA GLY A 29 -3.58 -19.67 12.32
C GLY A 29 -4.55 -20.59 11.58
N LYS A 30 -5.80 -20.14 11.38
CA LYS A 30 -6.81 -20.85 10.57
C LYS A 30 -6.73 -20.57 9.06
N GLY A 31 -5.76 -19.76 8.60
CA GLY A 31 -5.61 -19.40 7.19
C GLY A 31 -6.74 -18.54 6.62
N ARG A 32 -7.55 -17.90 7.47
CA ARG A 32 -8.67 -17.05 7.05
C ARG A 32 -8.22 -15.64 6.67
N LEU A 33 -7.05 -15.23 7.16
CA LEU A 33 -6.40 -13.97 6.86
C LEU A 33 -5.01 -14.22 6.29
N LEU A 34 -4.60 -13.37 5.36
CA LEU A 34 -3.25 -13.29 4.83
C LEU A 34 -2.64 -11.95 5.23
N ARG A 35 -1.38 -12.00 5.65
CA ARG A 35 -0.62 -10.79 6.02
C ARG A 35 0.04 -10.21 4.77
N LEU A 36 -0.38 -9.01 4.36
CA LEU A 36 0.23 -8.31 3.23
C LEU A 36 1.47 -7.52 3.68
N ARG A 37 1.35 -6.78 4.78
CA ARG A 37 2.46 -6.06 5.45
C ARG A 37 2.23 -6.05 6.96
N ARG A 38 3.19 -5.53 7.72
CA ARG A 38 3.02 -5.39 9.17
C ARG A 38 1.84 -4.45 9.46
N GLY A 39 0.89 -4.92 10.25
CA GLY A 39 -0.33 -4.18 10.58
C GLY A 39 -1.39 -4.14 9.48
N ILE A 40 -1.24 -4.89 8.38
CA ILE A 40 -2.18 -4.89 7.25
C ILE A 40 -2.46 -6.31 6.80
N TYR A 41 -3.73 -6.68 6.89
CA TYR A 41 -4.23 -8.02 6.65
C TYR A 41 -5.36 -7.99 5.61
N VAL A 42 -5.50 -9.09 4.87
CA VAL A 42 -6.58 -9.27 3.90
C VAL A 42 -7.25 -10.62 4.12
N PRO A 43 -8.58 -10.73 3.97
CA PRO A 43 -9.25 -12.03 3.93
C PRO A 43 -8.66 -12.93 2.86
N ALA A 44 -8.30 -14.16 3.22
CA ALA A 44 -7.73 -15.14 2.30
C ALA A 44 -8.70 -15.44 1.15
N ALA A 45 -9.99 -15.59 1.46
CA ALA A 45 -11.04 -15.79 0.45
C ALA A 45 -11.11 -14.64 -0.57
N LEU A 46 -10.91 -13.41 -0.13
CA LEU A 46 -10.88 -12.25 -1.02
C LEU A 46 -9.61 -12.28 -1.88
N TRP A 47 -8.46 -12.51 -1.27
CA TRP A 47 -7.18 -12.61 -1.98
C TRP A 47 -7.21 -13.66 -3.10
N PHE A 48 -7.74 -14.86 -2.83
CA PHE A 48 -7.82 -15.93 -3.83
C PHE A 48 -8.81 -15.61 -4.95
N ARG A 49 -9.91 -14.91 -4.66
CA ARG A 49 -10.88 -14.47 -5.68
C ARG A 49 -10.40 -13.28 -6.52
N CYS A 50 -9.49 -12.46 -6.00
CA CYS A 50 -8.96 -11.31 -6.71
C CYS A 50 -8.11 -11.73 -7.93
N HIS A 51 -8.33 -11.02 -9.04
CA HIS A 51 -7.48 -11.09 -10.21
C HIS A 51 -6.05 -10.59 -9.86
N PRO A 52 -4.99 -11.05 -10.53
CA PRO A 52 -3.62 -10.58 -10.29
C PRO A 52 -3.47 -9.05 -10.24
N SER A 53 -4.19 -8.31 -11.08
CA SER A 53 -4.21 -6.84 -11.10
C SER A 53 -4.80 -6.24 -9.81
N GLN A 54 -5.87 -6.84 -9.29
CA GLN A 54 -6.48 -6.43 -8.01
C GLN A 54 -5.58 -6.77 -6.82
N ARG A 55 -4.89 -7.92 -6.86
CA ARG A 55 -3.88 -8.26 -5.84
C ARG A 55 -2.75 -7.23 -5.82
N TYR A 56 -2.32 -6.76 -7.00
CA TYR A 56 -1.32 -5.70 -7.11
C TYR A 56 -1.80 -4.38 -6.48
N GLN A 57 -3.06 -3.99 -6.75
CA GLN A 57 -3.68 -2.82 -6.11
C GLN A 57 -3.73 -2.96 -4.58
N LEU A 58 -4.12 -4.12 -4.05
CA LEU A 58 -4.14 -4.38 -2.61
C LEU A 58 -2.74 -4.28 -1.98
N MET A 59 -1.72 -4.82 -2.65
CA MET A 59 -0.33 -4.68 -2.21
C MET A 59 0.15 -3.23 -2.23
N LEU A 60 -0.27 -2.45 -3.23
CA LEU A 60 0.08 -1.04 -3.35
C LEU A 60 -0.57 -0.20 -2.24
N ALA A 61 -1.85 -0.42 -1.99
CA ALA A 61 -2.57 0.22 -0.89
C ALA A 61 -1.95 -0.17 0.47
N ALA A 62 -1.58 -1.44 0.67
CA ALA A 62 -0.86 -1.85 1.87
C ALA A 62 0.51 -1.16 2.01
N ALA A 63 1.24 -0.97 0.92
CA ALA A 63 2.50 -0.22 0.93
C ALA A 63 2.30 1.27 1.25
N HIS A 64 1.22 1.87 0.74
CA HIS A 64 0.84 3.25 1.00
C HIS A 64 0.57 3.48 2.49
N HIS A 65 -0.26 2.63 3.10
CA HIS A 65 -0.60 2.73 4.52
C HIS A 65 0.58 2.46 5.47
N HIS A 66 1.51 1.59 5.08
CA HIS A 66 2.65 1.24 5.93
C HIS A 66 3.75 2.32 5.97
N LEU A 67 3.85 3.16 4.94
CA LEU A 67 4.94 4.13 4.80
C LEU A 67 4.42 5.56 5.01
N ARG A 68 5.21 6.38 5.71
CA ARG A 68 4.93 7.81 5.85
C ARG A 68 5.33 8.52 4.55
N SER A 69 4.34 8.86 3.73
CA SER A 69 4.50 9.54 2.42
C SER A 69 5.39 8.81 1.40
N PRO A 70 4.98 7.63 0.91
CA PRO A 70 5.74 6.91 -0.10
C PRO A 70 5.61 7.56 -1.47
N VAL A 71 6.73 7.59 -2.21
CA VAL A 71 6.73 7.90 -3.64
C VAL A 71 6.71 6.58 -4.42
N PHE A 72 5.70 6.42 -5.26
CA PHE A 72 5.60 5.32 -6.20
C PHE A 72 6.16 5.73 -7.55
N CYS A 73 6.82 4.82 -8.26
CA CYS A 73 7.34 5.05 -9.60
C CYS A 73 6.82 4.00 -10.58
N ARG A 74 6.92 4.32 -11.89
CA ARG A 74 6.59 3.42 -13.00
C ARG A 74 5.17 2.82 -12.87
N GLU A 75 5.04 1.50 -12.93
CA GLU A 75 3.78 0.76 -12.89
C GLU A 75 2.99 1.02 -11.61
N SER A 76 3.69 1.16 -10.47
CA SER A 76 3.05 1.52 -9.20
C SER A 76 2.45 2.93 -9.23
N ALA A 77 3.09 3.88 -9.91
CA ALA A 77 2.57 5.24 -10.06
C ALA A 77 1.32 5.24 -10.94
N LEU A 78 1.36 4.53 -12.07
CA LEU A 78 0.19 4.38 -12.97
C LEU A 78 -1.02 3.84 -12.21
N VAL A 79 -0.84 2.75 -11.46
CA VAL A 79 -1.92 2.14 -10.67
C VAL A 79 -2.41 3.05 -9.55
N ALA A 80 -1.51 3.79 -8.88
CA ALA A 80 -1.89 4.78 -7.88
C ALA A 80 -2.75 5.90 -8.48
N HIS A 81 -2.51 6.26 -9.74
CA HIS A 81 -3.31 7.23 -10.49
C HIS A 81 -4.55 6.63 -11.16
N GLY A 82 -4.87 5.35 -10.89
CA GLY A 82 -6.06 4.68 -11.43
C GLY A 82 -5.92 4.20 -12.88
N LEU A 83 -4.71 4.22 -13.44
CA LEU A 83 -4.45 3.72 -14.77
C LEU A 83 -4.24 2.20 -14.74
N PRO A 84 -4.93 1.42 -15.61
CA PRO A 84 -4.77 -0.02 -15.65
C PRO A 84 -3.40 -0.41 -16.21
N LEU A 85 -2.84 -1.51 -15.71
CA LEU A 85 -1.64 -2.11 -16.28
C LEU A 85 -2.02 -3.19 -17.29
N LEU A 86 -1.34 -3.19 -18.45
CA LEU A 86 -1.48 -4.24 -19.48
C LEU A 86 -0.99 -5.60 -18.98
N THR A 87 0.02 -5.60 -18.10
CA THR A 87 0.57 -6.80 -17.46
C THR A 87 0.84 -6.52 -15.98
N VAL A 88 0.69 -7.54 -15.14
CA VAL A 88 1.04 -7.43 -13.72
C VAL A 88 2.56 -7.60 -13.60
N PRO A 89 3.28 -6.67 -12.94
CA PRO A 89 4.72 -6.78 -12.82
C PRO A 89 5.11 -8.02 -12.01
N PRO A 90 6.23 -8.69 -12.35
CA PRO A 90 6.65 -9.94 -11.70
C PRO A 90 7.11 -9.72 -10.25
N LYS A 91 7.39 -8.48 -9.86
CA LYS A 91 7.78 -8.08 -8.51
C LYS A 91 6.66 -7.22 -7.91
N GLY A 92 6.48 -7.33 -6.60
CA GLY A 92 5.53 -6.49 -5.86
C GLY A 92 5.86 -4.99 -5.96
N PRO A 93 5.00 -4.11 -5.45
CA PRO A 93 5.23 -2.66 -5.50
C PRO A 93 6.58 -2.27 -4.89
N CYS A 94 7.28 -1.36 -5.56
CA CYS A 94 8.56 -0.81 -5.12
C CYS A 94 8.34 0.61 -4.57
N PRO A 95 7.84 0.78 -3.33
CA PRO A 95 7.78 2.12 -2.74
C PRO A 95 9.19 2.61 -2.43
N LYS A 96 9.43 3.89 -2.68
CA LYS A 96 10.62 4.59 -2.19
C LYS A 96 10.16 5.60 -1.13
N ILE A 97 10.83 5.63 0.02
CA ILE A 97 10.56 6.64 1.05
C ILE A 97 11.24 7.93 0.60
N LEU A 98 10.50 9.04 0.59
CA LEU A 98 11.02 10.33 0.13
C LEU A 98 12.32 10.75 0.85
N SER A 99 12.44 10.44 2.15
CA SER A 99 13.67 10.70 2.93
C SER A 99 14.89 9.91 2.43
N GLN A 100 14.71 8.79 1.74
CA GLN A 100 15.79 7.99 1.16
C GLN A 100 16.08 8.37 -0.30
N LEU A 101 15.23 9.18 -0.94
CA LEU A 101 15.44 9.71 -2.29
C LEU A 101 16.34 10.97 -2.30
N GLY A 102 16.69 11.50 -1.13
CA GLY A 102 17.45 12.75 -1.00
C GLY A 102 18.98 12.64 -0.98
N SER A 103 19.59 11.45 -0.93
CA SER A 103 21.03 11.35 -0.63
C SER A 103 21.97 11.25 -1.84
N HIS A 104 21.49 11.17 -3.08
CA HIS A 104 22.38 10.98 -4.24
C HIS A 104 22.20 11.94 -5.43
N HIS A 105 21.21 12.82 -5.46
CA HIS A 105 21.09 13.88 -6.51
C HIS A 105 20.24 15.05 -6.03
N GLN A 106 20.73 15.85 -5.08
CA GLN A 106 20.14 17.14 -4.73
C GLN A 106 21.08 18.31 -5.09
N SER A 107 21.74 18.21 -6.26
CA SER A 107 22.29 19.37 -6.96
C SER A 107 21.47 19.59 -8.22
N ALA A 108 21.02 20.82 -8.41
CA ALA A 108 20.18 21.31 -9.51
C ALA A 108 18.71 20.87 -9.45
N LEU A 109 17.91 21.56 -8.62
CA LEU A 109 16.57 22.03 -9.00
C LEU A 109 15.93 23.03 -8.00
N THR A 110 16.65 23.46 -6.96
CA THR A 110 16.27 24.66 -6.19
C THR A 110 16.86 25.90 -6.86
N ASP A 111 16.32 26.29 -8.01
CA ASP A 111 16.31 27.71 -8.40
C ASP A 111 15.04 28.00 -9.19
N ARG A 112 14.08 28.65 -8.52
CA ARG A 112 13.46 29.88 -8.99
C ARG A 112 12.54 30.46 -7.91
N LYS A 113 13.16 31.38 -7.15
CA LYS A 113 12.68 32.73 -6.81
C LYS A 113 11.29 32.90 -6.19
N THR A 114 11.34 33.27 -4.91
CA THR A 114 10.64 34.39 -4.26
C THR A 114 9.90 35.36 -5.20
N PHE A 115 8.61 35.60 -4.92
CA PHE A 115 7.88 36.85 -5.15
C PHE A 115 6.61 36.78 -4.28
N VAL A 116 6.58 37.29 -3.05
CA VAL A 116 6.10 38.64 -2.66
C VAL A 116 4.99 39.16 -3.56
N GLN A 117 3.76 39.21 -3.04
CA GLN A 117 3.05 40.45 -2.71
C GLN A 117 1.97 40.18 -1.67
#